data_AF-A0AA97AN40-F1
#
_entry.id   AF-A0AA97AN40-F1
#
_cell.length_a   1.000
_cell.length_b   1.000
_cell.length_c   1.000
_cell.angle_alpha   90.00
_cell.angle_beta   90.00
_cell.angle_gamma   90.00
#
_symmetry.space_group_name_H-M   'P 1'
#
loop_
_entity.id
_entity.type
_entity.pdbx_description
1 polymer ?
#
loop_
_entity_poly.entity_id
_entity_poly.type
_entity_poly.pdbx_seq_one_letter_code
_entity_poly.pdbx_strand_id
1 'polypeptide(L)' 'MKCRVLEQAEKLLRQGNRTVVEVAMQVGYGHLGHFTAAFKQQFGITPRQCLAGHKIVN' A
#
# COMPACT_ATOMS: atom_id res chain seq x y z
N MET A 1 -5.87 -8.45 -14.76
CA MET A 1 -4.49 -7.98 -14.99
C MET A 1 -3.96 -7.37 -13.71
N LYS A 2 -2.80 -7.83 -13.20
CA LYS A 2 -2.16 -7.21 -12.03
C LYS A 2 -1.40 -5.96 -12.49
N CYS A 3 -1.65 -4.84 -11.81
CA CYS A 3 -0.96 -3.58 -12.09
C CYS A 3 0.42 -3.60 -11.44
N ARG A 4 1.48 -3.57 -12.25
CA ARG A 4 2.89 -3.57 -11.81
C ARG A 4 3.20 -2.53 -10.72
N VAL A 5 2.51 -1.39 -10.77
CA VAL A 5 2.61 -0.28 -9.80
C VAL A 5 2.15 -0.71 -8.39
N LEU A 6 1.00 -1.38 -8.32
CA LEU A 6 0.42 -1.84 -7.05
C LEU A 6 1.20 -3.02 -6.47
N GLU A 7 1.78 -3.88 -7.32
CA GLU A 7 2.69 -4.95 -6.88
C GLU A 7 3.98 -4.41 -6.26
N GLN A 8 4.53 -3.32 -6.83
CA GLN A 8 5.67 -2.65 -6.21
C GLN A 8 5.28 -2.00 -4.88
N ALA A 9 4.10 -1.38 -4.80
CA ALA A 9 3.60 -0.80 -3.56
C ALA A 9 3.44 -1.86 -2.45
N GLU A 10 2.91 -3.03 -2.78
CA GLU A 10 2.73 -4.15 -1.85
C GLU A 10 4.06 -4.63 -1.26
N LYS A 11 5.09 -4.80 -2.09
CA LYS A 11 6.45 -5.12 -1.63
C LYS A 11 7.01 -4.07 -0.67
N LEU A 12 6.83 -2.79 -0.98
CA LEU A 12 7.32 -1.68 -0.15
C LEU A 12 6.59 -1.62 1.20
N LEU A 13 5.28 -1.88 1.22
CA LEU A 13 4.47 -1.93 2.44
C LEU A 13 4.86 -3.11 3.33
N ARG A 14 5.13 -4.28 2.74
CA ARG A 14 5.57 -5.47 3.50
C ARG A 14 6.93 -5.32 4.14
N GLN A 15 7.83 -4.52 3.55
CA GLN A 15 9.11 -4.20 4.17
C GLN A 15 8.93 -3.47 5.51
N GLY A 16 7.86 -2.67 5.66
CA GLY A 16 7.56 -1.97 6.91
C GLY A 16 8.44 -0.75 7.20
N ASN A 17 9.35 -0.39 6.29
CA ASN A 17 10.26 0.75 6.44
C ASN A 17 9.66 2.10 5.99
N ARG A 18 8.46 2.09 5.39
CA ARG A 18 7.82 3.28 4.80
C ARG A 18 6.36 3.36 5.18
N THR A 19 5.85 4.58 5.34
CA THR A 19 4.42 4.80 5.57
C THR A 19 3.61 4.57 4.29
N VAL A 20 2.30 4.36 4.45
CA VAL A 20 1.37 4.21 3.31
C VAL A 20 1.43 5.42 2.37
N VAL A 21 1.61 6.63 2.91
CA VAL A 21 1.69 7.87 2.14
C VAL A 21 2.96 7.91 1.30
N GLU A 22 4.10 7.59 1.89
CA GLU A 22 5.38 7.55 1.18
C GLU A 22 5.36 6.53 0.04
N VAL A 23 4.78 5.35 0.28
CA VAL A 23 4.63 4.33 -0.77
C VAL A 23 3.71 4.84 -1.90
N ALA A 24 2.57 5.47 -1.57
CA ALA A 24 1.67 6.02 -2.57
C ALA A 24 2.36 7.08 -3.45
N MET A 25 3.13 7.99 -2.85
CA MET A 25 3.90 8.99 -3.57
C MET A 25 5.00 8.35 -4.43
N GLN A 26 5.71 7.36 -3.88
CA GLN A 26 6.81 6.66 -4.57
C GLN A 26 6.33 5.89 -5.81
N VAL A 27 5.09 5.36 -5.78
CA VAL A 27 4.50 4.64 -6.91
C VAL A 27 3.68 5.53 -7.86
N GLY A 28 3.70 6.86 -7.65
CA GLY A 28 3.12 7.84 -8.57
C GLY A 28 1.66 8.20 -8.33
N TYR A 29 1.11 7.91 -7.15
CA TYR A 29 -0.24 8.35 -6.78
C TYR A 29 -0.18 9.73 -6.10
N GLY A 30 -0.78 10.74 -6.73
CA GLY A 30 -0.92 12.08 -6.13
C GLY A 30 -1.98 12.17 -5.03
N HIS A 31 -2.88 11.19 -4.94
CA HIS A 31 -3.95 11.15 -3.93
C HIS A 31 -4.03 9.79 -3.23
N LEU A 32 -3.96 9.82 -1.90
CA LEU A 32 -3.99 8.63 -1.04
C LEU A 32 -5.29 7.84 -1.15
N GLY A 33 -6.42 8.53 -1.36
CA GLY A 33 -7.74 7.89 -1.51
C GLY A 33 -7.80 7.00 -2.75
N HIS A 34 -7.31 7.50 -3.89
CA HIS A 34 -7.24 6.72 -5.13
C HIS A 34 -6.30 5.52 -5.00
N PHE A 35 -5.13 5.73 -4.37
CA PHE A 35 -4.20 4.65 -4.08
C PHE A 35 -4.85 3.56 -3.23
N THR A 36 -5.51 3.95 -2.13
CA THR A 36 -6.14 3.02 -1.19
C THR A 36 -7.26 2.22 -1.85
N ALA A 37 -8.12 2.89 -2.64
CA ALA A 37 -9.19 2.23 -3.38
C ALA A 37 -8.64 1.25 -4.43
N ALA A 38 -7.64 1.67 -5.22
CA ALA A 38 -7.02 0.83 -6.24
C ALA A 38 -6.29 -0.38 -5.63
N PHE A 39 -5.55 -0.15 -4.54
CA PHE A 39 -4.84 -1.20 -3.81
C PHE A 39 -5.81 -2.22 -3.21
N LYS A 40 -6.89 -1.76 -2.57
CA LYS A 40 -7.94 -2.64 -2.01
C LYS A 40 -8.65 -3.42 -3.10
N GLN A 41 -8.96 -2.83 -4.24
CA GLN A 41 -9.57 -3.54 -5.37
C GLN A 41 -8.65 -4.62 -5.94
N GLN A 42 -7.33 -4.39 -5.96
CA GLN A 42 -6.37 -5.34 -6.50
C GLN A 42 -6.00 -6.48 -5.53
N PHE A 43 -5.87 -6.19 -4.23
CA PHE A 43 -5.35 -7.13 -3.23
C PHE A 43 -6.37 -7.56 -2.17
N GLY A 44 -7.58 -6.97 -2.15
CA GLY A 44 -8.62 -7.26 -1.17
C GLY A 44 -8.41 -6.65 0.22
N ILE A 45 -7.21 -6.15 0.53
CA ILE A 45 -6.85 -5.53 1.81
C ILE A 45 -6.44 -4.07 1.62
N THR A 46 -6.54 -3.26 2.67
CA THR A 46 -6.04 -1.88 2.61
C THR A 46 -4.51 -1.84 2.67
N PRO A 47 -3.85 -0.82 2.09
CA PRO A 47 -2.42 -0.62 2.23
C PRO A 47 -1.94 -0.60 3.69
N ARG A 48 -2.77 -0.05 4.60
CA ARG A 48 -2.48 0.03 6.04
C ARG A 48 -2.50 -1.35 6.71
N GLN A 49 -3.35 -2.27 6.26
CA GLN A 49 -3.34 -3.66 6.72
C GLN A 49 -2.16 -4.45 6.15
N CYS A 50 -1.72 -4.11 4.94
CA CYS A 50 -0.53 -4.71 4.33
C CYS A 50 0.78 -4.25 4.98
N LEU A 51 0.78 -3.04 5.56
CA LEU A 51 1.92 -2.48 6.25
C LEU A 51 2.26 -3.32 7.50
N ALA A 52 3.41 -4.00 7.47
CA ALA A 52 3.90 -4.85 8.55
C ALA A 52 4.13 -4.11 9.89
N GLY A 53 4.10 -2.77 9.86
CA GLY A 53 4.15 -1.90 11.04
C GLY A 53 2.83 -1.74 11.79
N HIS A 54 1.72 -2.31 11.33
CA HIS A 54 0.51 -2.44 12.17
C HIS A 54 0.75 -3.57 13.17
N LYS A 55 1.57 -3.30 14.19
CA LYS A 55 1.43 -3.99 15.47
C LYS A 55 -0.02 -3.79 15.90
N ILE A 56 -0.84 -4.79 15.65
CA ILE A 56 -1.94 -5.11 16.54
C ILE A 56 -1.30 -5.37 17.91
N VAL A 57 -1.06 -4.28 18.66
CA VAL A 57 -0.85 -4.39 20.09
C VAL A 57 -2.19 -4.90 20.64
N ASN A 58 -2.19 -6.12 21.20
CA ASN A 58 -3.18 -6.49 22.21
C ASN A 58 -2.98 -5.61 23.44
#